data_AF-A0A414S0X3-F1
#
_entry.id   AF-A0A414S0X3-F1
#
_cell.length_a   1.000
_cell.length_b   1.000
_cell.length_c   1.000
_cell.angle_alpha   90.00
_cell.angle_beta   90.00
_cell.angle_gamma   90.00
#
_symmetry.space_group_name_H-M   'P 1'
#
loop_
_entity.id
_entity.type
_entity.pdbx_description
1 polymer ?
#
loop_
_entity_poly.entity_id
_entity_poly.type
_entity_poly.pdbx_seq_one_letter_code
_entity_poly.pdbx_strand_id
1 'polypeptide(L)'
;MAKEQLAVIEMVTNMILGKTGGISKVDFVPQKIRCPEPQSIVYENPGQTFPRNTPESQGIHSEHLRNLVEELAYSPDTDMHHFMVLRHGNVICETDFAPYRKGIWHITHSMCKSITGMAAGLLIDEGKLDLSENIYKIFHDKGSTWAKIFRPEVTVENLMTMTSGVTFNESGIVSGNDWLESYLNAPVSEKPGTKFQYNSLNSYVLSAIITERTGIPMDEYLKPRLFEPLGITDYLWEKCPRGITKGGWGLFMHTEDMAKLGQLYLNKGKWNGKQIIPESWAEASVTKKVDSIEGTYGYGYQLWMEERPGSFEYNGMLGQNVLIYPDVDMVIVTNAGNEELFQDNVMLNIIRKYFPVDWMPKETLPENPIAYAKLQELTEICLKKQQCYNHPLTVCKGGWKKNSEKYRARGKYIETQKARKQQIHLLEDLLNGVHYELDQSSVGLFPLVMQVMHNNMTDGISKIGFRKGMILCFQEGEESIELEMGWSKYIENKLTVHGETYLVAVKGELSSDADDNQVLKVEIAYLEEAMRRKLYVTFVRNTGNNRDLIPPEHIEIKWYESPGKALIMEGMESITTEVTKHPIYSRIRENGGIDLLHRLMEQTIEPVIKGKLIITDTH
;
A
#
# COMPACT_ATOMS: atom_id res chain seq x y z
N MET A 1 33.14 7.16 -0.18
CA MET A 1 31.69 6.94 -0.08
C MET A 1 31.31 5.98 -1.19
N ALA A 2 30.36 5.07 -0.96
CA ALA A 2 29.76 4.37 -2.09
C ALA A 2 29.04 5.43 -2.94
N LYS A 3 29.13 5.34 -4.27
CA LYS A 3 28.53 6.30 -5.22
C LYS A 3 27.01 6.45 -4.98
N GLU A 4 26.42 5.38 -4.47
CA GLU A 4 25.01 5.17 -4.22
C GLU A 4 24.50 6.01 -3.03
N GLN A 5 25.25 6.03 -1.91
CA GLN A 5 24.90 6.83 -0.74
C GLN A 5 24.89 8.34 -1.06
N LEU A 6 25.81 8.81 -1.90
CA LEU A 6 25.80 10.20 -2.40
C LEU A 6 24.54 10.49 -3.21
N ALA A 7 24.09 9.55 -4.04
CA ALA A 7 22.91 9.73 -4.87
C ALA A 7 21.63 9.85 -4.03
N VAL A 8 21.48 9.04 -2.99
CA VAL A 8 20.35 9.13 -2.06
C VAL A 8 20.36 10.45 -1.31
N ILE A 9 21.53 10.89 -0.80
CA ILE A 9 21.67 12.19 -0.13
C ILE A 9 21.30 13.33 -1.07
N GLU A 10 21.76 13.29 -2.32
CA GLU A 10 21.45 14.29 -3.34
C GLU A 10 19.95 14.32 -3.66
N MET A 11 19.33 13.15 -3.80
CA MET A 11 17.89 13.00 -4.03
C MET A 11 17.08 13.67 -2.91
N VAL A 12 17.34 13.27 -1.65
CA VAL A 12 16.67 13.83 -0.47
C VAL A 12 16.91 15.35 -0.37
N THR A 13 18.15 15.79 -0.61
CA THR A 13 18.48 17.23 -0.57
C THR A 13 17.69 18.00 -1.64
N ASN A 14 17.57 17.46 -2.85
CA ASN A 14 16.80 18.09 -3.92
C ASN A 14 15.30 18.13 -3.60
N MET A 15 14.75 17.08 -2.99
CA MET A 15 13.37 17.06 -2.50
C MET A 15 13.13 18.13 -1.44
N ILE A 16 14.01 18.24 -0.43
CA ILE A 16 13.92 19.28 0.61
C ILE A 16 13.98 20.69 0.01
N LEU A 17 14.81 20.87 -1.02
CA LEU A 17 14.94 22.15 -1.73
C LEU A 17 13.77 22.41 -2.71
N GLY A 18 12.78 21.52 -2.79
CA GLY A 18 11.62 21.64 -3.66
C GLY A 18 11.92 21.53 -5.14
N LYS A 19 13.04 20.89 -5.52
CA LYS A 19 13.39 20.65 -6.93
C LYS A 19 12.64 19.43 -7.43
N THR A 20 12.09 19.52 -8.64
CA THR A 20 11.33 18.43 -9.29
C THR A 20 12.12 17.71 -10.38
N GLY A 21 12.96 18.44 -11.13
CA GLY A 21 13.79 17.85 -12.20
C GLY A 21 15.05 17.13 -11.70
N GLY A 22 15.33 15.95 -12.26
CA GLY A 22 16.60 15.22 -12.05
C GLY A 22 16.79 14.69 -10.62
N ILE A 23 15.70 14.47 -9.88
CA ILE A 23 15.74 13.93 -8.51
C ILE A 23 16.27 12.49 -8.51
N SER A 24 15.69 11.63 -9.35
CA SER A 24 16.10 10.23 -9.48
C SER A 24 17.24 10.07 -10.49
N LYS A 25 18.18 9.18 -10.19
CA LYS A 25 19.24 8.74 -11.13
C LYS A 25 18.88 7.47 -11.89
N VAL A 26 17.63 7.05 -11.77
CA VAL A 26 17.08 5.83 -12.34
C VAL A 26 16.17 6.21 -13.49
N ASP A 27 16.38 5.60 -14.64
CA ASP A 27 15.54 5.83 -15.80
C ASP A 27 14.12 5.36 -15.49
N PHE A 28 13.16 6.26 -15.68
CA PHE A 28 11.76 5.94 -15.57
C PHE A 28 11.22 5.47 -16.91
N VAL A 29 10.54 4.33 -16.89
CA VAL A 29 9.77 3.81 -18.03
C VAL A 29 8.40 3.42 -17.48
N PRO A 30 7.29 3.93 -18.05
CA PRO A 30 5.95 3.57 -17.61
C PRO A 30 5.71 2.07 -17.72
N GLN A 31 5.27 1.43 -16.64
CA GLN A 31 4.96 0.00 -16.60
C GLN A 31 3.46 -0.23 -16.40
N LYS A 32 2.78 0.66 -15.68
CA LYS A 32 1.33 0.61 -15.46
C LYS A 32 0.54 1.38 -16.53
N ILE A 33 0.70 0.96 -17.79
CA ILE A 33 0.10 1.63 -18.96
C ILE A 33 -1.41 1.35 -19.09
N ARG A 34 -1.90 0.26 -18.48
CA ARG A 34 -3.32 -0.11 -18.47
C ARG A 34 -3.92 0.11 -17.09
N CYS A 35 -5.07 0.78 -17.05
CA CYS A 35 -5.97 0.79 -15.91
C CYS A 35 -7.19 -0.08 -16.25
N PRO A 36 -7.69 -0.92 -15.33
CA PRO A 36 -8.96 -1.62 -15.53
C PRO A 36 -10.07 -0.61 -15.87
N GLU A 37 -10.81 -0.81 -16.96
CA GLU A 37 -11.92 0.09 -17.31
C GLU A 37 -13.02 -0.04 -16.24
N PRO A 38 -13.51 1.06 -15.61
CA PRO A 38 -14.47 1.01 -14.51
C PRO A 38 -15.76 0.23 -14.83
N GLN A 39 -16.15 0.18 -16.12
CA GLN A 39 -17.37 -0.47 -16.61
C GLN A 39 -17.12 -1.86 -17.20
N SER A 40 -15.87 -2.28 -17.42
CA SER A 40 -15.54 -3.60 -17.97
C SER A 40 -15.22 -4.65 -16.92
N ILE A 41 -15.21 -4.28 -15.63
CA ILE A 41 -15.02 -5.24 -14.55
C ILE A 41 -16.36 -5.90 -14.27
N VAL A 42 -16.73 -6.83 -15.15
CA VAL A 42 -17.88 -7.73 -14.93
C VAL A 42 -17.41 -8.78 -13.91
N TYR A 43 -17.87 -8.61 -12.66
CA TYR A 43 -17.47 -9.40 -11.48
C TYR A 43 -18.01 -10.82 -11.41
N GLU A 44 -18.79 -11.23 -12.39
CA GLU A 44 -18.93 -12.64 -12.71
C GLU A 44 -17.68 -13.07 -13.47
N ASN A 45 -16.53 -13.07 -12.78
CA ASN A 45 -15.32 -13.65 -13.34
C ASN A 45 -15.62 -15.15 -13.56
N PRO A 46 -15.57 -15.69 -14.79
CA PRO A 46 -15.75 -17.12 -15.04
C PRO A 46 -14.71 -18.00 -14.34
N GLY A 47 -13.72 -17.40 -13.66
CA GLY A 47 -12.63 -18.02 -12.91
C GLY A 47 -12.69 -17.89 -11.37
N GLN A 48 -13.87 -17.67 -10.76
CA GLN A 48 -14.02 -17.88 -9.31
C GLN A 48 -13.73 -19.35 -8.98
N THR A 49 -12.52 -19.65 -8.49
CA THR A 49 -12.12 -21.03 -8.19
C THR A 49 -12.74 -21.54 -6.89
N PHE A 50 -12.93 -20.66 -5.90
CA PHE A 50 -13.40 -21.07 -4.59
C PHE A 50 -14.92 -20.99 -4.45
N PRO A 51 -15.59 -22.08 -4.01
CA PRO A 51 -17.00 -22.03 -3.64
C PRO A 51 -17.21 -21.10 -2.44
N ARG A 52 -18.34 -20.41 -2.42
CA ARG A 52 -18.77 -19.54 -1.33
C ARG A 52 -19.83 -20.26 -0.50
N ASN A 53 -19.56 -20.46 0.78
CA ASN A 53 -20.40 -21.22 1.69
C ASN A 53 -20.65 -20.45 2.99
N THR A 54 -21.65 -20.88 3.76
CA THR A 54 -21.91 -20.27 5.07
C THR A 54 -20.77 -20.61 6.04
N PRO A 55 -20.40 -19.70 6.95
CA PRO A 55 -19.50 -20.00 8.05
C PRO A 55 -19.91 -21.26 8.81
N GLU A 56 -21.23 -21.45 9.04
CA GLU A 56 -21.77 -22.58 9.79
C GLU A 56 -21.45 -23.91 9.13
N SER A 57 -21.58 -24.00 7.80
CA SER A 57 -21.21 -25.19 7.04
C SER A 57 -19.72 -25.54 7.14
N GLN A 58 -18.89 -24.55 7.50
CA GLN A 58 -17.47 -24.70 7.78
C GLN A 58 -17.18 -24.50 9.27
N GLY A 59 -18.12 -24.81 10.16
CA GLY A 59 -17.87 -24.95 11.60
C GLY A 59 -17.56 -23.66 12.38
N ILE A 60 -17.77 -22.48 11.78
CA ILE A 60 -17.57 -21.17 12.40
C ILE A 60 -18.92 -20.45 12.49
N HIS A 61 -19.22 -19.80 13.61
CA HIS A 61 -20.46 -19.03 13.72
C HIS A 61 -20.36 -17.74 12.87
N SER A 62 -21.38 -17.42 12.07
CA SER A 62 -21.44 -16.16 11.32
C SER A 62 -21.30 -14.93 12.22
N GLU A 63 -21.79 -15.00 13.47
CA GLU A 63 -21.64 -13.95 14.49
C GLU A 63 -20.17 -13.67 14.83
N HIS A 64 -19.33 -14.71 14.86
CA HIS A 64 -17.92 -14.59 15.19
C HIS A 64 -17.18 -13.77 14.12
N LEU A 65 -17.41 -14.10 12.84
CA LEU A 65 -16.86 -13.37 11.70
C LEU A 65 -17.46 -11.96 11.58
N ARG A 66 -18.74 -11.78 11.92
CA ARG A 66 -19.36 -10.44 11.93
C ARG A 66 -18.66 -9.52 12.94
N ASN A 67 -18.42 -10.00 14.15
CA ASN A 67 -17.76 -9.21 15.19
C ASN A 67 -16.30 -8.88 14.81
N LEU A 68 -15.59 -9.83 14.19
CA LEU A 68 -14.25 -9.60 13.63
C LEU A 68 -14.28 -8.50 12.56
N VAL A 69 -15.16 -8.62 11.55
CA VAL A 69 -15.31 -7.62 10.48
C VAL A 69 -15.70 -6.27 11.05
N GLU A 70 -16.59 -6.22 12.04
CA GLU A 70 -17.00 -4.99 12.71
C GLU A 70 -15.80 -4.31 13.40
N GLU A 71 -15.03 -5.05 14.18
CA GLU A 71 -13.86 -4.50 14.87
C GLU A 71 -12.78 -4.01 13.88
N LEU A 72 -12.52 -4.76 12.80
CA LEU A 72 -11.65 -4.33 11.72
C LEU A 72 -12.18 -3.08 10.99
N ALA A 73 -13.50 -2.98 10.76
CA ALA A 73 -14.13 -1.88 10.02
C ALA A 73 -14.18 -0.55 10.80
N TYR A 74 -14.21 -0.63 12.13
CA TYR A 74 -14.40 0.52 13.01
C TYR A 74 -13.14 0.90 13.79
N SER A 75 -12.07 0.10 13.71
CA SER A 75 -10.76 0.50 14.20
C SER A 75 -10.23 1.67 13.36
N PRO A 76 -9.75 2.76 14.00
CA PRO A 76 -9.15 3.89 13.27
C PRO A 76 -7.78 3.54 12.68
N ASP A 77 -7.15 2.46 13.15
CA ASP A 77 -5.75 2.13 12.86
C ASP A 77 -5.60 1.06 11.77
N THR A 78 -6.70 0.50 11.25
CA THR A 78 -6.65 -0.62 10.29
C THR A 78 -6.77 -0.19 8.83
N ASP A 79 -7.49 0.90 8.52
CA ASP A 79 -7.83 1.35 7.15
C ASP A 79 -8.06 0.19 6.16
N MET A 80 -9.01 -0.71 6.48
CA MET A 80 -9.26 -1.92 5.70
C MET A 80 -9.72 -1.59 4.27
N HIS A 81 -9.24 -2.35 3.29
CA HIS A 81 -9.63 -2.26 1.87
C HIS A 81 -10.38 -3.53 1.44
N HIS A 82 -9.77 -4.70 1.67
CA HIS A 82 -10.36 -6.02 1.40
C HIS A 82 -10.06 -6.99 2.53
N PHE A 83 -11.02 -7.87 2.83
CA PHE A 83 -10.89 -8.95 3.80
C PHE A 83 -11.53 -10.22 3.26
N MET A 84 -10.82 -11.34 3.35
CA MET A 84 -11.32 -12.64 2.91
C MET A 84 -10.87 -13.75 3.85
N VAL A 85 -11.78 -14.68 4.17
CA VAL A 85 -11.48 -15.88 4.96
C VAL A 85 -11.91 -17.12 4.19
N LEU A 86 -10.97 -18.05 4.02
CA LEU A 86 -11.19 -19.38 3.47
C LEU A 86 -11.03 -20.42 4.56
N ARG A 87 -11.90 -21.42 4.57
CA ARG A 87 -11.70 -22.66 5.33
C ARG A 87 -12.05 -23.87 4.48
N HIS A 88 -11.21 -24.90 4.49
CA HIS A 88 -11.36 -26.10 3.65
C HIS A 88 -11.49 -25.79 2.14
N GLY A 89 -10.84 -24.72 1.68
CA GLY A 89 -10.96 -24.23 0.30
C GLY A 89 -12.29 -23.55 -0.05
N ASN A 90 -13.14 -23.21 0.94
CA ASN A 90 -14.38 -22.47 0.74
C ASN A 90 -14.25 -21.05 1.29
N VAL A 91 -14.68 -20.04 0.53
CA VAL A 91 -14.81 -18.67 1.05
C VAL A 91 -16.01 -18.62 1.99
N ILE A 92 -15.76 -18.26 3.24
CA ILE A 92 -16.79 -18.16 4.29
C ILE A 92 -17.08 -16.72 4.71
N CYS A 93 -16.17 -15.80 4.42
CA CYS A 93 -16.35 -14.37 4.61
C CYS A 93 -15.58 -13.62 3.54
N GLU A 94 -16.23 -12.67 2.86
CA GLU A 94 -15.58 -11.69 1.99
C GLU A 94 -16.18 -10.30 2.30
N THR A 95 -15.34 -9.29 2.45
CA THR A 95 -15.78 -7.92 2.73
C THR A 95 -14.88 -6.93 2.01
N ASP A 96 -15.50 -6.04 1.26
CA ASP A 96 -14.89 -4.91 0.59
C ASP A 96 -15.26 -3.63 1.35
N PHE A 97 -14.30 -2.72 1.51
CA PHE A 97 -14.45 -1.53 2.35
C PHE A 97 -14.35 -0.28 1.48
N ALA A 98 -15.29 0.64 1.62
CA ALA A 98 -15.30 1.85 0.80
C ALA A 98 -14.00 2.67 0.93
N PRO A 99 -13.44 3.19 -0.17
CA PRO A 99 -13.91 3.13 -1.57
C PRO A 99 -13.45 1.92 -2.40
N TYR A 100 -12.77 0.94 -1.80
CA TYR A 100 -12.17 -0.21 -2.45
C TYR A 100 -13.22 -1.28 -2.74
N ARG A 101 -13.81 -1.25 -3.94
CA ARG A 101 -14.74 -2.28 -4.40
C ARG A 101 -14.00 -3.54 -4.84
N LYS A 102 -14.69 -4.69 -4.79
CA LYS A 102 -14.18 -6.02 -5.22
C LYS A 102 -13.34 -5.96 -6.49
N GLY A 103 -12.39 -6.87 -6.68
CA GLY A 103 -11.60 -7.11 -7.91
C GLY A 103 -11.02 -5.87 -8.59
N ILE A 104 -10.67 -4.90 -7.76
CA ILE A 104 -9.53 -4.03 -8.01
C ILE A 104 -8.31 -4.84 -7.57
N TRP A 105 -7.32 -4.99 -8.45
CA TRP A 105 -6.03 -5.55 -8.03
C TRP A 105 -5.35 -4.59 -7.05
N HIS A 106 -4.57 -5.14 -6.14
CA HIS A 106 -3.86 -4.34 -5.14
C HIS A 106 -2.37 -4.59 -5.21
N ILE A 107 -1.60 -3.52 -5.01
CA ILE A 107 -0.18 -3.63 -4.68
C ILE A 107 0.00 -4.55 -3.48
N THR A 108 0.91 -5.52 -3.58
CA THR A 108 1.16 -6.49 -2.51
C THR A 108 2.28 -6.06 -1.58
N HIS A 109 3.06 -5.05 -1.99
CA HIS A 109 4.35 -4.73 -1.39
C HIS A 109 5.18 -6.01 -1.14
N SER A 110 5.73 -6.18 0.07
CA SER A 110 6.61 -7.28 0.44
C SER A 110 5.97 -8.67 0.45
N MET A 111 4.64 -8.79 0.38
CA MET A 111 3.97 -10.10 0.32
C MET A 111 4.47 -10.94 -0.88
N CYS A 112 4.85 -10.29 -1.99
CA CYS A 112 5.37 -10.98 -3.17
C CYS A 112 6.72 -11.68 -2.97
N LYS A 113 7.45 -11.39 -1.88
CA LYS A 113 8.71 -12.09 -1.55
C LYS A 113 8.50 -13.59 -1.43
N SER A 114 7.37 -14.00 -0.88
CA SER A 114 7.02 -15.42 -0.74
C SER A 114 6.87 -16.10 -2.11
N ILE A 115 6.39 -15.38 -3.12
CA ILE A 115 6.31 -15.86 -4.52
C ILE A 115 7.71 -15.96 -5.15
N THR A 116 8.62 -15.03 -4.83
CA THR A 116 10.04 -15.15 -5.21
C THR A 116 10.68 -16.39 -4.57
N GLY A 117 10.36 -16.68 -3.31
CA GLY A 117 10.75 -17.93 -2.64
C GLY A 117 10.24 -19.17 -3.38
N MET A 118 8.98 -19.18 -3.84
CA MET A 118 8.43 -20.25 -4.67
C MET A 118 9.21 -20.46 -5.96
N ALA A 119 9.55 -19.37 -6.65
CA ALA A 119 10.29 -19.44 -7.92
C ALA A 119 11.69 -20.07 -7.75
N ALA A 120 12.39 -19.73 -6.66
CA ALA A 120 13.66 -20.36 -6.35
C ALA A 120 13.49 -21.85 -5.96
N GLY A 121 12.43 -22.19 -5.22
CA GLY A 121 12.09 -23.58 -4.90
C GLY A 121 11.88 -24.45 -6.14
N LEU A 122 11.16 -23.92 -7.14
CA LEU A 122 11.00 -24.56 -8.45
C LEU A 122 12.35 -24.76 -9.13
N LEU A 123 13.23 -23.75 -9.10
CA LEU A 123 14.54 -23.81 -9.73
C LEU A 123 15.49 -24.80 -9.04
N ILE A 124 15.38 -24.95 -7.72
CA ILE A 124 16.09 -25.94 -6.92
C ILE A 124 15.62 -27.36 -7.30
N ASP A 125 14.32 -27.58 -7.42
CA ASP A 125 13.76 -28.86 -7.85
C ASP A 125 14.13 -29.22 -9.30
N GLU A 126 14.24 -28.21 -10.18
CA GLU A 126 14.82 -28.36 -11.52
C GLU A 126 16.33 -28.67 -11.52
N GLY A 127 17.00 -28.69 -10.36
CA GLY A 127 18.43 -28.96 -10.20
C GLY A 127 19.34 -27.84 -10.74
N LYS A 128 18.80 -26.61 -10.88
CA LYS A 128 19.50 -25.46 -11.45
C LYS A 128 19.99 -24.44 -10.42
N LEU A 129 19.64 -24.64 -9.16
CA LEU A 129 20.03 -23.80 -8.04
C LEU A 129 20.20 -24.67 -6.79
N ASP A 130 21.18 -24.34 -5.96
CA ASP A 130 21.34 -24.89 -4.61
C ASP A 130 21.43 -23.75 -3.57
N LEU A 131 20.87 -23.99 -2.38
CA LEU A 131 20.83 -23.02 -1.28
C LEU A 131 22.24 -22.60 -0.80
N SER A 132 23.22 -23.49 -0.91
CA SER A 132 24.61 -23.23 -0.52
C SER A 132 25.40 -22.45 -1.58
N GLU A 133 24.83 -22.21 -2.76
CA GLU A 133 25.55 -21.51 -3.82
C GLU A 133 25.90 -20.07 -3.42
N ASN A 134 27.14 -19.70 -3.74
CA ASN A 134 27.66 -18.36 -3.52
C ASN A 134 27.19 -17.41 -4.63
N ILE A 135 26.52 -16.33 -4.26
CA ILE A 135 25.96 -15.36 -5.20
C ILE A 135 27.03 -14.74 -6.11
N TYR A 136 28.27 -14.56 -5.62
CA TYR A 136 29.36 -13.97 -6.40
C TYR A 136 29.89 -14.94 -7.47
N LYS A 137 29.74 -16.26 -7.27
CA LYS A 137 30.09 -17.28 -8.26
C LYS A 137 29.00 -17.41 -9.32
N ILE A 138 27.72 -17.30 -8.93
CA ILE A 138 26.60 -17.25 -9.87
C ILE A 138 26.82 -16.08 -10.85
N PHE A 139 27.08 -14.89 -10.31
CA PHE A 139 27.34 -13.68 -11.09
C PHE A 139 28.85 -13.41 -11.31
N HIS A 140 29.62 -14.42 -11.73
CA HIS A 140 31.07 -14.31 -11.88
C HIS A 140 31.50 -13.19 -12.85
N ASP A 141 30.70 -12.90 -13.88
CA ASP A 141 30.98 -11.87 -14.90
C ASP A 141 30.50 -10.46 -14.52
N LYS A 142 29.78 -10.28 -13.39
CA LYS A 142 29.17 -8.99 -13.00
C LYS A 142 29.79 -8.41 -11.73
N GLY A 143 30.05 -7.11 -11.68
CA GLY A 143 30.70 -6.44 -10.54
C GLY A 143 32.23 -6.60 -10.49
N SER A 144 32.91 -5.93 -9.54
CA SER A 144 34.37 -5.82 -9.54
C SER A 144 35.09 -7.11 -9.12
N THR A 145 35.95 -7.65 -10.00
CA THR A 145 36.77 -8.85 -9.74
C THR A 145 37.59 -8.74 -8.44
N TRP A 146 38.14 -7.56 -8.15
CA TRP A 146 38.92 -7.31 -6.93
C TRP A 146 38.05 -7.27 -5.67
N ALA A 147 36.80 -6.79 -5.78
CA ALA A 147 35.87 -6.76 -4.66
C ALA A 147 35.42 -8.17 -4.26
N LYS A 148 35.37 -9.12 -5.21
CA LYS A 148 34.91 -10.51 -4.95
C LYS A 148 35.92 -11.37 -4.19
N ILE A 149 37.22 -11.15 -4.37
CA ILE A 149 38.27 -12.03 -3.82
C ILE A 149 38.37 -11.96 -2.29
N PHE A 150 38.05 -10.81 -1.70
CA PHE A 150 38.21 -10.57 -0.25
C PHE A 150 36.89 -10.50 0.51
N ARG A 151 35.76 -10.87 -0.12
CA ARG A 151 34.45 -10.78 0.51
C ARG A 151 34.05 -12.07 1.23
N PRO A 152 33.29 -11.94 2.34
CA PRO A 152 32.59 -13.08 2.92
C PRO A 152 31.70 -13.75 1.88
N GLU A 153 31.61 -15.08 1.95
CA GLU A 153 30.67 -15.85 1.16
C GLU A 153 29.24 -15.55 1.60
N VAL A 154 28.43 -15.06 0.65
CA VAL A 154 26.98 -14.86 0.82
C VAL A 154 26.30 -15.92 -0.04
N THR A 155 25.47 -16.75 0.58
CA THR A 155 24.78 -17.84 -0.11
C THR A 155 23.35 -17.47 -0.50
N VAL A 156 22.74 -18.27 -1.40
CA VAL A 156 21.32 -18.20 -1.72
C VAL A 156 20.47 -18.34 -0.46
N GLU A 157 20.82 -19.23 0.47
CA GLU A 157 20.13 -19.38 1.76
C GLU A 157 20.17 -18.08 2.57
N ASN A 158 21.30 -17.38 2.58
CA ASN A 158 21.38 -16.11 3.30
C ASN A 158 20.45 -15.04 2.71
N LEU A 159 20.19 -15.06 1.40
CA LEU A 159 19.18 -14.20 0.79
C LEU A 159 17.78 -14.63 1.22
N MET A 160 17.49 -15.93 1.23
CA MET A 160 16.19 -16.50 1.60
C MET A 160 15.78 -16.15 3.03
N THR A 161 16.72 -16.17 3.96
CA THR A 161 16.49 -15.97 5.39
C THR A 161 16.72 -14.53 5.86
N MET A 162 17.00 -13.59 4.95
CA MET A 162 17.35 -12.19 5.28
C MET A 162 18.56 -12.07 6.21
N THR A 163 19.58 -12.91 6.00
CA THR A 163 20.82 -12.93 6.81
C THR A 163 22.06 -12.68 5.97
N SER A 164 21.96 -11.92 4.87
CA SER A 164 23.10 -11.66 3.97
C SER A 164 24.18 -10.76 4.58
N GLY A 165 23.81 -9.89 5.53
CA GLY A 165 24.72 -8.92 6.14
C GLY A 165 25.15 -7.78 5.20
N VAL A 166 24.56 -7.69 4.00
CA VAL A 166 24.84 -6.64 3.01
C VAL A 166 24.16 -5.35 3.43
N THR A 167 24.91 -4.25 3.55
CA THR A 167 24.40 -2.95 4.05
C THR A 167 23.57 -2.16 3.04
N PHE A 168 23.29 -2.73 1.87
CA PHE A 168 22.54 -2.04 0.83
C PHE A 168 21.04 -2.14 1.13
N ASN A 169 20.49 -1.11 1.76
CA ASN A 169 19.06 -1.01 2.03
C ASN A 169 18.29 -0.46 0.81
N GLU A 170 16.97 -0.38 0.92
CA GLU A 170 16.02 -0.02 -0.15
C GLU A 170 16.35 1.29 -0.87
N SER A 171 17.11 2.21 -0.24
CA SER A 171 17.61 3.44 -0.85
C SER A 171 18.54 3.20 -2.06
N GLY A 172 19.08 2.00 -2.18
CA GLY A 172 19.87 1.59 -3.34
C GLY A 172 19.14 1.65 -4.68
N ILE A 173 17.82 1.48 -4.66
CA ILE A 173 17.00 1.41 -5.88
C ILE A 173 16.95 2.73 -6.63
N VAL A 174 17.12 3.86 -5.94
CA VAL A 174 17.07 5.22 -6.51
C VAL A 174 18.43 5.73 -7.01
N SER A 175 19.49 4.93 -6.84
CA SER A 175 20.86 5.37 -7.02
C SER A 175 21.47 5.10 -8.41
N GLY A 176 20.80 4.27 -9.21
CA GLY A 176 21.20 3.96 -10.59
C GLY A 176 20.41 2.81 -11.20
N ASN A 177 20.67 2.52 -12.48
CA ASN A 177 19.90 1.53 -13.25
C ASN A 177 20.29 0.06 -12.98
N ASP A 178 21.50 -0.21 -12.48
CA ASP A 178 21.99 -1.57 -12.24
C ASP A 178 22.03 -1.91 -10.74
N TRP A 179 20.86 -2.26 -10.21
CA TRP A 179 20.71 -2.58 -8.80
C TRP A 179 21.46 -3.85 -8.39
N LEU A 180 21.68 -4.78 -9.33
CA LEU A 180 22.41 -6.03 -9.07
C LEU A 180 23.90 -5.73 -8.89
N GLU A 181 24.48 -4.96 -9.80
CA GLU A 181 25.87 -4.53 -9.69
C GLU A 181 26.09 -3.72 -8.40
N SER A 182 25.18 -2.79 -8.07
CA SER A 182 25.27 -2.03 -6.82
C SER A 182 25.20 -2.93 -5.59
N TYR A 183 24.28 -3.91 -5.54
CA TYR A 183 24.20 -4.86 -4.43
C TYR A 183 25.48 -5.71 -4.31
N LEU A 184 25.98 -6.27 -5.42
CA LEU A 184 27.20 -7.09 -5.43
C LEU A 184 28.46 -6.30 -5.06
N ASN A 185 28.44 -4.97 -5.21
CA ASN A 185 29.53 -4.08 -4.82
C ASN A 185 29.33 -3.45 -3.42
N ALA A 186 28.18 -3.65 -2.76
CA ALA A 186 27.92 -3.05 -1.45
C ALA A 186 28.62 -3.76 -0.30
N PRO A 187 29.07 -3.07 0.77
CA PRO A 187 29.75 -3.71 1.90
C PRO A 187 28.92 -4.81 2.58
N VAL A 188 29.62 -5.83 3.09
CA VAL A 188 29.06 -6.87 3.97
C VAL A 188 29.54 -6.54 5.39
N SER A 189 28.65 -5.97 6.22
CA SER A 189 29.02 -5.47 7.55
C SER A 189 28.84 -6.51 8.65
N GLU A 190 27.95 -7.48 8.44
CA GLU A 190 27.74 -8.58 9.37
C GLU A 190 28.18 -9.90 8.73
N LYS A 191 28.53 -10.88 9.57
CA LYS A 191 28.82 -12.22 9.06
C LYS A 191 27.54 -12.82 8.43
N PRO A 192 27.58 -13.27 7.16
CA PRO A 192 26.42 -13.90 6.55
C PRO A 192 25.94 -15.11 7.35
N GLY A 193 24.62 -15.26 7.49
CA GLY A 193 23.97 -16.33 8.23
C GLY A 193 23.80 -16.09 9.73
N THR A 194 24.34 -15.01 10.32
CA THR A 194 24.31 -14.85 11.78
C THR A 194 23.26 -13.90 12.33
N LYS A 195 22.84 -12.89 11.56
CA LYS A 195 21.91 -11.86 12.03
C LYS A 195 20.85 -11.57 10.98
N PHE A 196 19.59 -11.53 11.41
CA PHE A 196 18.47 -11.11 10.59
C PHE A 196 18.54 -9.59 10.33
N GLN A 197 18.47 -9.21 9.06
CA GLN A 197 18.37 -7.84 8.59
C GLN A 197 17.44 -7.82 7.39
N TYR A 198 16.22 -7.33 7.61
CA TYR A 198 15.21 -7.28 6.56
C TYR A 198 15.68 -6.38 5.41
N ASN A 199 15.74 -6.93 4.20
CA ASN A 199 16.26 -6.22 3.04
C ASN A 199 15.58 -6.71 1.75
N SER A 200 14.73 -5.87 1.16
CA SER A 200 14.01 -6.17 -0.07
C SER A 200 14.92 -6.48 -1.27
N LEU A 201 16.18 -6.02 -1.25
CA LEU A 201 17.13 -6.33 -2.32
C LEU A 201 17.69 -7.75 -2.26
N ASN A 202 17.60 -8.45 -1.12
CA ASN A 202 17.88 -9.90 -1.09
C ASN A 202 16.92 -10.64 -2.03
N SER A 203 15.63 -10.28 -2.01
CA SER A 203 14.60 -10.84 -2.89
C SER A 203 14.79 -10.42 -4.35
N TYR A 204 15.22 -9.18 -4.60
CA TYR A 204 15.60 -8.76 -5.95
C TYR A 204 16.76 -9.59 -6.52
N VAL A 205 17.79 -9.87 -5.71
CA VAL A 205 18.92 -10.71 -6.15
C VAL A 205 18.46 -12.14 -6.40
N LEU A 206 17.53 -12.69 -5.63
CA LEU A 206 16.90 -13.99 -5.94
C LEU A 206 16.20 -13.97 -7.31
N SER A 207 15.44 -12.92 -7.61
CA SER A 207 14.84 -12.71 -8.93
C SER A 207 15.88 -12.60 -10.06
N ALA A 208 16.99 -11.91 -9.80
CA ALA A 208 18.12 -11.85 -10.72
C ALA A 208 18.78 -13.22 -10.93
N ILE A 209 18.90 -14.06 -9.90
CA ILE A 209 19.45 -15.42 -10.01
C ILE A 209 18.54 -16.28 -10.89
N ILE A 210 17.22 -16.19 -10.70
CA ILE A 210 16.25 -16.90 -11.53
C ILE A 210 16.39 -16.44 -12.99
N THR A 211 16.52 -15.13 -13.22
CA THR A 211 16.73 -14.58 -14.57
C THR A 211 18.02 -15.08 -15.20
N GLU A 212 19.13 -15.09 -14.44
CA GLU A 212 20.44 -15.58 -14.91
C GLU A 212 20.41 -17.07 -15.27
N ARG A 213 19.78 -17.90 -14.43
CA ARG A 213 19.72 -19.36 -14.60
C ARG A 213 18.77 -19.80 -15.71
N THR A 214 17.73 -19.01 -15.99
CA THR A 214 16.68 -19.36 -16.95
C THR A 214 16.80 -18.62 -18.27
N GLY A 215 17.48 -17.48 -18.30
CA GLY A 215 17.58 -16.58 -19.46
C GLY A 215 16.34 -15.71 -19.70
N ILE A 216 15.32 -15.77 -18.83
CA ILE A 216 14.07 -15.01 -18.95
C ILE A 216 13.70 -14.36 -17.60
N PRO A 217 12.95 -13.23 -17.58
CA PRO A 217 12.49 -12.62 -16.34
C PRO A 217 11.69 -13.56 -15.44
N MET A 218 11.78 -13.38 -14.12
CA MET A 218 11.15 -14.28 -13.14
C MET A 218 9.62 -14.37 -13.29
N ASP A 219 8.95 -13.26 -13.61
CA ASP A 219 7.50 -13.24 -13.88
C ASP A 219 7.12 -14.10 -15.09
N GLU A 220 7.94 -14.11 -16.13
CA GLU A 220 7.76 -14.96 -17.32
C GLU A 220 8.08 -16.43 -17.02
N TYR A 221 9.09 -16.69 -16.18
CA TYR A 221 9.41 -18.03 -15.69
C TYR A 221 8.24 -18.63 -14.87
N LEU A 222 7.64 -17.82 -13.98
CA LEU A 222 6.54 -18.22 -13.11
C LEU A 222 5.22 -18.36 -13.85
N LYS A 223 4.98 -17.58 -14.91
CA LYS A 223 3.70 -17.57 -15.63
C LYS A 223 3.15 -18.97 -15.96
N PRO A 224 3.87 -19.84 -16.71
CA PRO A 224 3.35 -21.18 -17.04
C PRO A 224 3.46 -22.19 -15.89
N ARG A 225 4.28 -21.91 -14.87
CA ARG A 225 4.58 -22.83 -13.76
C ARG A 225 3.68 -22.66 -12.55
N LEU A 226 3.28 -21.42 -12.28
CA LEU A 226 2.55 -20.99 -11.11
C LEU A 226 1.27 -20.25 -11.50
N PHE A 227 1.36 -19.12 -12.19
CA PHE A 227 0.20 -18.25 -12.38
C PHE A 227 -0.89 -18.90 -13.24
N GLU A 228 -0.55 -19.42 -14.42
CA GLU A 228 -1.52 -20.09 -15.30
C GLU A 228 -2.18 -21.33 -14.66
N PRO A 229 -1.44 -22.26 -14.01
CA PRO A 229 -2.05 -23.38 -13.30
C PRO A 229 -3.04 -23.00 -12.18
N LEU A 230 -2.81 -21.86 -11.52
CA LEU A 230 -3.74 -21.33 -10.50
C LEU A 230 -4.85 -20.44 -11.12
N GLY A 231 -4.81 -20.19 -12.43
CA GLY A 231 -5.75 -19.29 -13.10
C GLY A 231 -5.57 -17.83 -12.67
N ILE A 232 -4.35 -17.43 -12.31
CA ILE A 232 -3.97 -16.05 -12.03
C ILE A 232 -3.58 -15.42 -13.37
N THR A 233 -4.47 -14.59 -13.92
CA THR A 233 -4.34 -14.06 -15.29
C THR A 233 -4.12 -12.55 -15.36
N ASP A 234 -4.44 -11.83 -14.29
CA ASP A 234 -4.40 -10.37 -14.23
C ASP A 234 -3.49 -9.93 -13.08
N TYR A 235 -2.23 -9.66 -13.41
CA TYR A 235 -1.20 -9.21 -12.48
C TYR A 235 -0.18 -8.33 -13.21
N LEU A 236 0.48 -7.46 -12.46
CA LEU A 236 1.62 -6.66 -12.95
C LEU A 236 2.75 -6.81 -11.94
N TRP A 237 3.92 -7.29 -12.39
CA TRP A 237 5.12 -7.27 -11.58
C TRP A 237 6.16 -6.35 -12.22
N GLU A 238 6.34 -5.20 -11.62
CA GLU A 238 7.28 -4.19 -12.07
C GLU A 238 8.72 -4.73 -12.15
N LYS A 239 9.47 -4.19 -13.11
CA LYS A 239 10.86 -4.52 -13.42
C LYS A 239 11.75 -3.31 -13.14
N CYS A 240 13.02 -3.56 -12.87
CA CYS A 240 14.05 -2.52 -12.85
C CYS A 240 14.37 -2.07 -14.30
N PRO A 241 15.13 -0.97 -14.50
CA PRO A 241 15.52 -0.52 -15.84
C PRO A 241 16.33 -1.54 -16.65
N ARG A 242 16.91 -2.56 -16.01
CA ARG A 242 17.60 -3.68 -16.66
C ARG A 242 16.66 -4.83 -17.07
N GLY A 243 15.36 -4.71 -16.81
CA GLY A 243 14.35 -5.71 -17.16
C GLY A 243 14.23 -6.88 -16.18
N ILE A 244 14.91 -6.81 -15.02
CA ILE A 244 14.80 -7.83 -13.96
C ILE A 244 13.56 -7.51 -13.12
N THR A 245 12.70 -8.50 -12.92
CA THR A 245 11.52 -8.41 -12.04
C THR A 245 11.92 -8.01 -10.63
N LYS A 246 11.22 -7.05 -10.01
CA LYS A 246 11.59 -6.50 -8.69
C LYS A 246 11.70 -7.56 -7.60
N GLY A 247 10.81 -8.55 -7.57
CA GLY A 247 10.88 -9.71 -6.66
C GLY A 247 10.55 -9.44 -5.19
N GLY A 248 10.93 -8.27 -4.65
CA GLY A 248 10.66 -7.89 -3.26
C GLY A 248 9.48 -6.94 -3.06
N TRP A 249 9.00 -6.31 -4.12
CA TRP A 249 7.87 -5.37 -4.15
C TRP A 249 7.37 -5.21 -5.60
N GLY A 250 6.39 -4.33 -5.83
CA GLY A 250 5.94 -3.93 -7.16
C GLY A 250 5.08 -4.97 -7.88
N LEU A 251 4.51 -5.93 -7.15
CA LEU A 251 3.50 -6.85 -7.67
C LEU A 251 2.10 -6.30 -7.35
N PHE A 252 1.23 -6.28 -8.36
CA PHE A 252 -0.20 -6.04 -8.25
C PHE A 252 -0.95 -7.33 -8.57
N MET A 253 -1.91 -7.71 -7.73
CA MET A 253 -2.77 -8.87 -7.98
C MET A 253 -4.09 -8.78 -7.19
N HIS A 254 -5.08 -9.59 -7.56
CA HIS A 254 -6.38 -9.63 -6.89
C HIS A 254 -6.33 -10.36 -5.54
N THR A 255 -7.16 -9.94 -4.58
CA THR A 255 -7.26 -10.55 -3.24
C THR A 255 -7.54 -12.06 -3.31
N GLU A 256 -8.41 -12.52 -4.22
CA GLU A 256 -8.70 -13.95 -4.38
C GLU A 256 -7.48 -14.71 -4.95
N ASP A 257 -6.65 -14.08 -5.78
CA ASP A 257 -5.40 -14.67 -6.27
C ASP A 257 -4.34 -14.79 -5.16
N MET A 258 -4.31 -13.83 -4.22
CA MET A 258 -3.50 -13.96 -3.00
C MET A 258 -3.97 -15.17 -2.16
N ALA A 259 -5.28 -15.38 -2.02
CA ALA A 259 -5.84 -16.54 -1.33
C ALA A 259 -5.49 -17.86 -2.00
N LYS A 260 -5.44 -17.91 -3.35
CA LYS A 260 -4.99 -19.08 -4.11
C LYS A 260 -3.55 -19.48 -3.76
N LEU A 261 -2.65 -18.51 -3.61
CA LEU A 261 -1.27 -18.75 -3.19
C LEU A 261 -1.20 -19.29 -1.74
N GLY A 262 -1.97 -18.71 -0.82
CA GLY A 262 -2.07 -19.19 0.56
C GLY A 262 -2.59 -20.63 0.63
N GLN A 263 -3.67 -20.93 -0.09
CA GLN A 263 -4.25 -22.27 -0.17
C GLN A 263 -3.29 -23.27 -0.82
N LEU A 264 -2.47 -22.84 -1.79
CA LEU A 264 -1.42 -23.67 -2.37
C LEU A 264 -0.41 -24.13 -1.32
N TYR A 265 0.07 -23.22 -0.46
CA TYR A 265 1.00 -23.56 0.62
C TYR A 265 0.34 -24.39 1.72
N LEU A 266 -0.91 -24.07 2.07
CA LEU A 266 -1.71 -24.87 2.99
C LEU A 266 -1.83 -26.33 2.51
N ASN A 267 -1.96 -26.51 1.19
CA ASN A 267 -1.96 -27.82 0.52
C ASN A 267 -0.56 -28.35 0.17
N LYS A 268 0.49 -27.84 0.82
CA LYS A 268 1.90 -28.25 0.61
C LYS A 268 2.33 -28.25 -0.86
N GLY A 269 1.91 -27.24 -1.61
CA GLY A 269 2.26 -27.06 -3.03
C GLY A 269 1.35 -27.78 -4.01
N LYS A 270 0.27 -28.43 -3.56
CA LYS A 270 -0.68 -29.14 -4.43
C LYS A 270 -1.89 -28.28 -4.77
N TRP A 271 -2.23 -28.23 -6.06
CA TRP A 271 -3.41 -27.52 -6.58
C TRP A 271 -4.20 -28.43 -7.51
N ASN A 272 -5.50 -28.62 -7.23
CA ASN A 272 -6.39 -29.48 -8.04
C ASN A 272 -5.79 -30.86 -8.38
N GLY A 273 -5.13 -31.49 -7.42
CA GLY A 273 -4.49 -32.80 -7.62
C GLY A 273 -3.07 -32.76 -8.19
N LYS A 274 -2.62 -31.63 -8.75
CA LYS A 274 -1.29 -31.48 -9.37
C LYS A 274 -0.30 -30.85 -8.38
N GLN A 275 0.91 -31.39 -8.30
CA GLN A 275 2.01 -30.73 -7.58
C GLN A 275 2.50 -29.54 -8.41
N ILE A 276 2.37 -28.34 -7.86
CA ILE A 276 2.83 -27.10 -8.48
C ILE A 276 4.16 -26.68 -7.88
N ILE A 277 4.21 -26.56 -6.55
CA ILE A 277 5.45 -26.30 -5.80
C ILE A 277 5.90 -27.62 -5.16
N PRO A 278 7.18 -28.01 -5.18
CA PRO A 278 7.64 -29.24 -4.55
C PRO A 278 7.24 -29.31 -3.07
N GLU A 279 6.70 -30.45 -2.62
CA GLU A 279 6.25 -30.62 -1.23
C GLU A 279 7.40 -30.38 -0.24
N SER A 280 8.59 -30.90 -0.54
CA SER A 280 9.80 -30.69 0.26
C SER A 280 10.17 -29.21 0.40
N TRP A 281 9.97 -28.42 -0.65
CA TRP A 281 10.21 -26.98 -0.60
C TRP A 281 9.16 -26.26 0.23
N ALA A 282 7.87 -26.59 0.03
CA ALA A 282 6.77 -26.00 0.78
C ALA A 282 6.97 -26.23 2.30
N GLU A 283 7.30 -27.46 2.70
CA GLU A 283 7.57 -27.82 4.09
C GLU A 283 8.83 -27.14 4.64
N ALA A 284 9.92 -27.12 3.88
CA ALA A 284 11.17 -26.48 4.33
C ALA A 284 10.99 -24.96 4.52
N SER A 285 10.21 -24.32 3.65
CA SER A 285 10.02 -22.87 3.63
C SER A 285 9.28 -22.36 4.86
N VAL A 286 8.33 -23.13 5.39
CA VAL A 286 7.46 -22.76 6.52
C VAL A 286 8.05 -23.12 7.89
N THR A 287 9.32 -23.54 7.93
CA THR A 287 10.02 -23.76 9.20
C THR A 287 10.80 -22.50 9.60
N LYS A 288 10.80 -22.18 10.90
CA LYS A 288 11.59 -21.09 11.46
C LYS A 288 13.09 -21.37 11.24
N LYS A 289 13.75 -20.54 10.44
CA LYS A 289 15.19 -20.61 10.16
C LYS A 289 16.00 -19.68 11.05
N VAL A 290 15.43 -18.52 11.37
CA VAL A 290 16.11 -17.47 12.12
C VAL A 290 15.10 -16.71 12.99
N ASP A 291 15.56 -16.21 14.14
CA ASP A 291 14.84 -15.20 14.89
C ASP A 291 14.84 -13.89 14.12
N SER A 292 13.69 -13.22 14.08
CA SER A 292 13.50 -11.95 13.39
C SER A 292 13.50 -10.79 14.40
N ILE A 293 12.93 -9.65 14.01
CA ILE A 293 12.84 -8.46 14.87
C ILE A 293 11.92 -8.70 16.07
N GLU A 294 12.07 -7.89 17.11
CA GLU A 294 11.16 -7.92 18.27
C GLU A 294 9.69 -7.70 17.83
N GLY A 295 8.74 -8.34 18.51
CA GLY A 295 7.32 -8.30 18.13
C GLY A 295 6.92 -9.24 16.99
N THR A 296 7.83 -10.08 16.50
CA THR A 296 7.57 -11.07 15.43
C THR A 296 7.96 -12.49 15.86
N TYR A 297 7.57 -13.52 15.10
CA TYR A 297 7.67 -14.91 15.55
C TYR A 297 8.82 -15.72 14.91
N GLY A 298 9.56 -15.10 14.00
CA GLY A 298 10.66 -15.70 13.26
C GLY A 298 10.46 -15.63 11.76
N TYR A 299 11.48 -16.08 11.02
CA TYR A 299 11.48 -16.04 9.57
C TYR A 299 11.90 -17.39 8.96
N GLY A 300 11.22 -17.78 7.89
CA GLY A 300 11.48 -18.95 7.07
C GLY A 300 12.22 -18.62 5.78
N TYR A 301 11.91 -19.32 4.69
CA TYR A 301 12.39 -18.93 3.35
C TYR A 301 11.41 -17.96 2.70
N GLN A 302 11.70 -16.66 2.82
CA GLN A 302 10.83 -15.57 2.34
C GLN A 302 9.41 -15.56 2.96
N LEU A 303 9.27 -16.08 4.18
CA LEU A 303 7.99 -16.24 4.89
C LEU A 303 8.14 -15.82 6.34
N TRP A 304 7.14 -15.13 6.88
CA TRP A 304 7.08 -14.82 8.30
C TRP A 304 6.39 -15.95 9.05
N MET A 305 6.89 -16.27 10.24
CA MET A 305 6.25 -17.23 11.13
C MET A 305 5.14 -16.53 11.92
N GLU A 306 4.15 -17.26 12.43
CA GLU A 306 3.07 -16.69 13.23
C GLU A 306 3.09 -17.20 14.69
N GLU A 307 2.31 -16.52 15.54
CA GLU A 307 2.18 -16.89 16.96
C GLU A 307 1.64 -18.30 17.14
N ARG A 308 0.63 -18.63 16.32
CA ARG A 308 0.01 -19.95 16.30
C ARG A 308 1.02 -20.97 15.77
N PRO A 309 1.33 -22.04 16.52
CA PRO A 309 2.33 -23.01 16.11
C PRO A 309 2.08 -23.60 14.72
N GLY A 310 3.12 -23.63 13.89
CA GLY A 310 3.05 -24.14 12.52
C GLY A 310 2.35 -23.20 11.53
N SER A 311 1.85 -22.05 11.99
CA SER A 311 1.29 -21.01 11.13
C SER A 311 2.38 -20.08 10.61
N PHE A 312 2.08 -19.46 9.47
CA PHE A 312 2.98 -18.56 8.76
C PHE A 312 2.16 -17.58 7.93
N GLU A 313 2.81 -16.52 7.48
CA GLU A 313 2.17 -15.52 6.63
C GLU A 313 3.07 -14.98 5.53
N TYR A 314 2.41 -14.56 4.45
CA TYR A 314 2.98 -13.65 3.46
C TYR A 314 2.65 -12.25 3.94
N ASN A 315 3.66 -11.46 4.29
CA ASN A 315 3.46 -10.13 4.88
C ASN A 315 3.97 -9.03 3.95
N GLY A 316 3.11 -8.05 3.71
CA GLY A 316 3.39 -6.81 3.02
C GLY A 316 3.03 -5.62 3.89
N MET A 317 3.86 -4.57 3.84
CA MET A 317 3.59 -3.31 4.54
C MET A 317 2.19 -2.79 4.22
N LEU A 318 1.63 -1.99 5.13
CA LEU A 318 0.31 -1.38 5.01
C LEU A 318 -0.82 -2.41 4.96
N GLY A 319 -0.60 -3.58 5.58
CA GLY A 319 -1.62 -4.59 5.80
C GLY A 319 -1.93 -5.51 4.61
N GLN A 320 -0.97 -5.73 3.71
CA GLN A 320 -1.13 -6.68 2.59
C GLN A 320 -0.71 -8.08 3.05
N ASN A 321 -1.62 -8.86 3.64
CA ASN A 321 -1.25 -10.12 4.29
C ASN A 321 -2.03 -11.32 3.75
N VAL A 322 -1.38 -12.48 3.79
CA VAL A 322 -2.00 -13.80 3.66
C VAL A 322 -1.55 -14.64 4.84
N LEU A 323 -2.44 -14.87 5.81
CA LEU A 323 -2.19 -15.72 6.96
C LEU A 323 -2.66 -17.14 6.67
N ILE A 324 -1.86 -18.13 7.04
CA ILE A 324 -2.16 -19.55 6.85
C ILE A 324 -2.09 -20.23 8.20
N TYR A 325 -3.20 -20.83 8.62
CA TYR A 325 -3.33 -21.61 9.87
C TYR A 325 -3.59 -23.09 9.53
N PRO A 326 -2.53 -23.92 9.39
CA PRO A 326 -2.68 -25.29 8.91
C PRO A 326 -3.50 -26.22 9.80
N ASP A 327 -3.43 -26.02 11.11
CA ASP A 327 -4.11 -26.85 12.10
C ASP A 327 -5.65 -26.67 12.11
N VAL A 328 -6.15 -25.58 11.53
CA VAL A 328 -7.59 -25.32 11.34
C VAL A 328 -8.01 -25.20 9.87
N ASP A 329 -7.09 -25.51 8.96
CA ASP A 329 -7.26 -25.51 7.50
C ASP A 329 -7.84 -24.19 6.98
N MET A 330 -7.21 -23.07 7.40
CA MET A 330 -7.73 -21.72 7.16
C MET A 330 -6.69 -20.81 6.49
N VAL A 331 -7.18 -19.96 5.58
CA VAL A 331 -6.41 -18.86 4.95
C VAL A 331 -7.17 -17.56 5.18
N ILE A 332 -6.48 -16.52 5.65
CA ILE A 332 -7.04 -15.18 5.83
C ILE A 332 -6.25 -14.22 4.95
N VAL A 333 -6.93 -13.39 4.17
CA VAL A 333 -6.31 -12.37 3.33
C VAL A 333 -6.77 -10.99 3.74
N THR A 334 -5.83 -10.06 3.86
CA THR A 334 -6.09 -8.64 4.10
C THR A 334 -5.43 -7.79 3.03
N ASN A 335 -6.12 -6.75 2.59
CA ASN A 335 -5.54 -5.58 1.95
C ASN A 335 -5.99 -4.36 2.74
N ALA A 336 -5.09 -3.43 3.04
CA ALA A 336 -5.36 -2.25 3.84
C ALA A 336 -4.51 -1.04 3.45
N GLY A 337 -4.62 0.05 4.22
CA GLY A 337 -3.85 1.30 4.09
C GLY A 337 -3.41 1.82 5.46
N ASN A 338 -3.00 0.93 6.37
CA ASN A 338 -2.62 1.28 7.74
C ASN A 338 -1.14 1.70 7.86
N GLU A 339 -0.74 2.20 9.03
CA GLU A 339 0.64 2.64 9.30
C GLU A 339 1.60 1.46 9.64
N GLU A 340 1.20 0.22 9.37
CA GLU A 340 1.88 -0.98 9.87
C GLU A 340 2.97 -1.48 8.91
N LEU A 341 4.15 -1.86 9.44
CA LEU A 341 5.27 -2.39 8.65
C LEU A 341 5.50 -3.90 8.79
N PHE A 342 5.19 -4.45 9.97
CA PHE A 342 5.51 -5.84 10.34
C PHE A 342 4.37 -6.45 11.18
N GLN A 343 4.62 -7.60 11.82
CA GLN A 343 3.58 -8.44 12.45
C GLN A 343 3.02 -7.91 13.78
N ASP A 344 3.71 -6.98 14.45
CA ASP A 344 3.23 -6.37 15.69
C ASP A 344 2.37 -5.16 15.37
N ASN A 345 1.07 -5.39 15.24
CA ASN A 345 0.18 -4.36 14.74
C ASN A 345 -1.30 -4.58 15.12
N VAL A 346 -2.11 -3.53 15.01
CA VAL A 346 -3.51 -3.54 15.50
C VAL A 346 -4.35 -4.51 14.69
N MET A 347 -4.19 -4.54 13.36
CA MET A 347 -4.99 -5.41 12.49
C MET A 347 -4.78 -6.89 12.80
N LEU A 348 -3.53 -7.34 12.87
CA LEU A 348 -3.17 -8.72 13.19
C LEU A 348 -3.50 -9.06 14.64
N ASN A 349 -3.36 -8.12 15.58
CA ASN A 349 -3.79 -8.32 16.96
C ASN A 349 -5.31 -8.53 17.06
N ILE A 350 -6.10 -7.82 16.25
CA ILE A 350 -7.55 -8.09 16.12
C ILE A 350 -7.75 -9.50 15.55
N ILE A 351 -7.10 -9.88 14.45
CA ILE A 351 -7.25 -11.23 13.87
C ILE A 351 -6.88 -12.33 14.88
N ARG A 352 -5.73 -12.21 15.56
CA ARG A 352 -5.26 -13.15 16.60
C ARG A 352 -6.19 -13.19 17.80
N LYS A 353 -6.85 -12.10 18.17
CA LYS A 353 -7.89 -12.07 19.21
C LYS A 353 -9.10 -12.93 18.84
N TYR A 354 -9.51 -12.96 17.58
CA TYR A 354 -10.64 -13.78 17.13
C TYR A 354 -10.22 -15.23 16.86
N PHE A 355 -8.98 -15.46 16.44
CA PHE A 355 -8.41 -16.78 16.21
C PHE A 355 -7.18 -17.05 17.09
N PRO A 356 -7.32 -17.09 18.43
CA PRO A 356 -6.18 -17.27 19.31
C PRO A 356 -5.58 -18.68 19.18
N VAL A 357 -4.36 -18.85 19.68
CA VAL A 357 -3.60 -20.10 19.57
C VAL A 357 -4.42 -21.34 19.95
N ASP A 358 -5.21 -21.27 21.03
CA ASP A 358 -5.98 -22.42 21.53
C ASP A 358 -7.39 -22.57 20.92
N TRP A 359 -7.78 -21.69 19.99
CA TRP A 359 -9.11 -21.74 19.38
C TRP A 359 -9.23 -22.84 18.33
N MET A 360 -10.28 -23.66 18.41
CA MET A 360 -10.54 -24.71 17.44
C MET A 360 -12.00 -24.62 16.95
N PRO A 361 -12.24 -24.53 15.63
CA PRO A 361 -13.57 -24.59 15.07
C PRO A 361 -14.15 -26.00 15.17
N LYS A 362 -15.46 -26.14 14.97
CA LYS A 362 -16.06 -27.45 14.75
C LYS A 362 -15.88 -27.89 13.29
N GLU A 363 -16.22 -29.12 12.96
CA GLU A 363 -16.32 -29.53 11.54
C GLU A 363 -17.46 -28.79 10.85
N THR A 364 -18.66 -28.84 11.44
CA THR A 364 -19.86 -28.14 10.97
C THR A 364 -20.68 -27.64 12.16
N LEU A 365 -21.53 -26.65 11.91
CA LEU A 365 -22.53 -26.12 12.84
C LEU A 365 -23.92 -26.17 12.20
N PRO A 366 -25.00 -26.20 12.99
CA PRO A 366 -26.34 -25.98 12.46
C PRO A 366 -26.43 -24.61 11.79
N GLU A 367 -27.01 -24.56 10.58
CA GLU A 367 -27.21 -23.32 9.83
C GLU A 367 -27.96 -22.27 10.65
N ASN A 368 -27.49 -21.02 10.57
CA ASN A 368 -28.13 -19.88 11.21
C ASN A 368 -28.36 -18.75 10.20
N PRO A 369 -29.45 -18.83 9.41
CA PRO A 369 -29.72 -17.86 8.35
C PRO A 369 -29.83 -16.41 8.85
N ILE A 370 -30.26 -16.20 10.09
CA ILE A 370 -30.38 -14.86 10.68
C ILE A 370 -29.00 -14.26 10.98
N ALA A 371 -28.10 -15.04 11.59
CA ALA A 371 -26.74 -14.58 11.86
C ALA A 371 -25.95 -14.35 10.56
N TYR A 372 -26.10 -15.25 9.60
CA TYR A 372 -25.49 -15.11 8.28
C TYR A 372 -25.99 -13.88 7.52
N ALA A 373 -27.31 -13.62 7.52
CA ALA A 373 -27.87 -12.42 6.91
C ALA A 373 -27.34 -11.13 7.56
N LYS A 374 -27.12 -11.11 8.87
CA LYS A 374 -26.50 -9.95 9.56
C LYS A 374 -25.04 -9.75 9.20
N LEU A 375 -24.29 -10.84 8.98
CA LEU A 375 -22.93 -10.76 8.46
C LEU A 375 -22.95 -10.12 7.07
N GLN A 376 -23.79 -10.62 6.16
CA GLN A 376 -23.95 -10.06 4.81
C GLN A 376 -24.40 -8.59 4.82
N GLU A 377 -25.32 -8.22 5.71
CA GLU A 377 -25.74 -6.82 5.88
C GLU A 377 -24.55 -5.93 6.29
N LEU A 378 -23.70 -6.38 7.22
CA LEU A 378 -22.50 -5.64 7.62
C LEU A 378 -21.52 -5.49 6.45
N THR A 379 -21.28 -6.55 5.68
CA THR A 379 -20.34 -6.47 4.54
C THR A 379 -20.81 -5.47 3.49
N GLU A 380 -22.12 -5.44 3.22
CA GLU A 380 -22.72 -4.40 2.35
C GLU A 380 -22.59 -2.99 2.92
N ILE A 381 -22.76 -2.82 4.24
CA ILE A 381 -22.62 -1.53 4.91
C ILE A 381 -21.18 -1.02 4.81
N CYS A 382 -20.17 -1.87 4.97
CA CYS A 382 -18.75 -1.51 4.84
C CYS A 382 -18.44 -0.90 3.46
N LEU A 383 -18.99 -1.46 2.39
CA LEU A 383 -18.84 -0.93 1.03
C LEU A 383 -19.71 0.32 0.77
N LYS A 384 -20.93 0.37 1.32
CA LYS A 384 -21.88 1.49 1.14
C LYS A 384 -21.61 2.68 2.06
N LYS A 385 -20.64 2.60 2.99
CA LYS A 385 -20.37 3.59 4.05
C LYS A 385 -20.00 5.00 3.56
N GLN A 386 -20.02 5.25 2.25
CA GLN A 386 -20.10 6.60 1.66
C GLN A 386 -21.32 7.44 2.10
N GLN A 387 -22.33 6.89 2.81
CA GLN A 387 -23.58 7.63 3.10
C GLN A 387 -23.94 7.85 4.58
N CYS A 388 -23.22 7.27 5.54
CA CYS A 388 -23.67 7.25 6.93
C CYS A 388 -22.63 7.83 7.90
N TYR A 389 -22.58 9.16 8.01
CA TYR A 389 -22.16 9.78 9.27
C TYR A 389 -23.16 9.40 10.36
N ASN A 390 -22.67 8.74 11.41
CA ASN A 390 -23.33 8.58 12.70
C ASN A 390 -24.84 8.29 12.65
N HIS A 391 -25.21 7.10 12.17
CA HIS A 391 -26.49 6.53 12.57
C HIS A 391 -26.26 5.61 13.77
N PRO A 392 -26.62 6.01 15.01
CA PRO A 392 -26.88 5.00 16.01
C PRO A 392 -27.99 4.10 15.47
N LEU A 393 -27.74 2.79 15.49
CA LEU A 393 -28.65 1.72 15.09
C LEU A 393 -30.08 2.07 15.51
N THR A 394 -30.95 2.32 14.52
CA THR A 394 -32.35 2.63 14.80
C THR A 394 -33.12 1.32 14.85
N VAL A 395 -33.34 0.80 16.06
CA VAL A 395 -34.28 -0.31 16.29
C VAL A 395 -35.70 0.18 15.97
N CYS A 396 -36.17 -0.14 14.77
CA CYS A 396 -37.55 0.11 14.36
C CYS A 396 -38.47 -0.99 14.90
N LYS A 397 -38.94 -0.81 16.14
CA LYS A 397 -40.32 -1.08 16.62
C LYS A 397 -40.32 -1.43 18.11
N GLY A 398 -41.04 -0.61 18.87
CA GLY A 398 -41.32 -0.78 20.30
C GLY A 398 -41.98 0.49 20.80
N GLY A 399 -43.29 0.63 20.56
CA GLY A 399 -43.98 1.89 20.74
C GLY A 399 -44.24 2.20 22.22
N TRP A 400 -43.56 3.20 22.79
CA TRP A 400 -44.06 3.99 23.94
C TRP A 400 -43.50 5.43 23.91
N LYS A 401 -44.42 6.39 24.09
CA LYS A 401 -44.34 7.86 24.35
C LYS A 401 -43.38 8.75 23.54
N LYS A 402 -43.98 9.75 22.87
CA LYS A 402 -43.35 10.84 22.11
C LYS A 402 -42.54 11.78 23.04
N ASN A 403 -41.20 11.67 23.01
CA ASN A 403 -40.30 12.67 23.62
C ASN A 403 -39.98 13.80 22.61
N SER A 404 -40.31 15.04 22.97
CA SER A 404 -40.16 16.27 22.17
C SER A 404 -38.72 16.71 21.93
N GLU A 405 -37.76 16.29 22.75
CA GLU A 405 -36.34 16.64 22.62
C GLU A 405 -35.67 15.97 21.40
N LYS A 406 -36.03 14.72 21.08
CA LYS A 406 -35.52 14.01 19.89
C LYS A 406 -35.94 14.69 18.58
N TYR A 407 -37.13 15.28 18.54
CA TYR A 407 -37.59 16.06 17.39
C TYR A 407 -36.85 17.40 17.25
N ARG A 408 -36.45 18.02 18.37
CA ARG A 408 -35.68 19.27 18.37
C ARG A 408 -34.23 19.07 17.90
N ALA A 409 -33.60 17.97 18.32
CA ALA A 409 -32.29 17.56 17.81
C ALA A 409 -32.33 17.20 16.31
N ARG A 410 -33.38 16.48 15.88
CA ARG A 410 -33.62 16.17 14.46
C ARG A 410 -33.90 17.43 13.61
N GLY A 411 -34.67 18.39 14.14
CA GLY A 411 -34.93 19.67 13.49
C GLY A 411 -33.66 20.49 13.28
N LYS A 412 -32.85 20.64 14.33
CA LYS A 412 -31.53 21.30 14.25
C LYS A 412 -30.61 20.59 13.24
N TYR A 413 -30.54 19.26 13.27
CA TYR A 413 -29.74 18.49 12.31
C TYR A 413 -30.17 18.73 10.85
N ILE A 414 -31.48 18.73 10.58
CA ILE A 414 -32.02 18.99 9.23
C ILE A 414 -31.70 20.43 8.78
N GLU A 415 -31.80 21.42 9.68
CA GLU A 415 -31.41 22.81 9.38
C GLU A 415 -29.92 22.94 9.10
N THR A 416 -29.06 22.29 9.89
CA THR A 416 -27.60 22.26 9.65
C THR A 416 -27.26 21.62 8.31
N GLN A 417 -27.92 20.52 7.94
CA GLN A 417 -27.72 19.86 6.64
C GLN A 417 -28.17 20.74 5.47
N LYS A 418 -29.30 21.46 5.62
CA LYS A 418 -29.76 22.41 4.60
C LYS A 418 -28.79 23.59 4.44
N ALA A 419 -28.33 24.17 5.55
CA ALA A 419 -27.35 25.25 5.52
C ALA A 419 -26.04 24.81 4.86
N ARG A 420 -25.55 23.60 5.18
CA ARG A 420 -24.35 23.03 4.56
C ARG A 420 -24.51 22.82 3.06
N LYS A 421 -25.65 22.29 2.61
CA LYS A 421 -25.94 22.15 1.16
C LYS A 421 -25.97 23.49 0.44
N GLN A 422 -26.55 24.51 1.07
CA GLN A 422 -26.57 25.86 0.51
C GLN A 422 -25.16 26.45 0.41
N GLN A 423 -24.32 26.27 1.43
CA GLN A 423 -22.92 26.69 1.40
C GLN A 423 -22.12 25.97 0.31
N ILE A 424 -22.36 24.67 0.11
CA ILE A 424 -21.75 23.89 -0.97
C ILE A 424 -22.12 24.49 -2.34
N HIS A 425 -23.41 24.72 -2.61
CA HIS A 425 -23.83 25.29 -3.89
C HIS A 425 -23.27 26.70 -4.13
N LEU A 426 -23.25 27.54 -3.10
CA LEU A 426 -22.63 28.87 -3.21
C LEU A 426 -21.13 28.80 -3.51
N LEU A 427 -20.42 27.86 -2.87
CA LEU A 427 -19.00 27.65 -3.12
C LEU A 427 -18.76 27.11 -4.54
N GLU A 428 -19.57 26.16 -5.01
CA GLU A 428 -19.50 25.63 -6.37
C GLU A 428 -19.66 26.74 -7.43
N ASP A 429 -20.66 27.60 -7.25
CA ASP A 429 -20.91 28.72 -8.15
C ASP A 429 -19.77 29.74 -8.09
N LEU A 430 -19.25 30.02 -6.88
CA LEU A 430 -18.15 30.96 -6.66
C LEU A 430 -16.84 30.50 -7.29
N LEU A 431 -16.54 29.20 -7.21
CA LEU A 431 -15.28 28.63 -7.68
C LEU A 431 -15.30 28.24 -9.16
N ASN A 432 -16.45 28.20 -9.81
CA ASN A 432 -16.54 27.76 -11.20
C ASN A 432 -15.72 28.67 -12.15
N GLY A 433 -14.71 28.09 -12.79
CA GLY A 433 -13.79 28.80 -13.70
C GLY A 433 -12.65 29.52 -12.98
N VAL A 434 -12.55 29.38 -11.65
CA VAL A 434 -11.51 30.01 -10.84
C VAL A 434 -10.24 29.17 -10.88
N HIS A 435 -9.11 29.85 -11.08
CA HIS A 435 -7.77 29.25 -11.05
C HIS A 435 -6.85 30.04 -10.11
N TYR A 436 -5.98 29.31 -9.43
CA TYR A 436 -4.96 29.84 -8.54
C TYR A 436 -3.58 29.39 -9.02
N GLU A 437 -2.66 30.34 -9.15
CA GLU A 437 -1.23 30.08 -9.34
C GLU A 437 -0.59 29.80 -7.99
N LEU A 438 0.14 28.71 -7.87
CA LEU A 438 0.84 28.36 -6.63
C LEU A 438 2.21 29.04 -6.59
N ASP A 439 2.59 29.53 -5.40
CA ASP A 439 3.87 30.22 -5.20
C ASP A 439 5.10 29.29 -5.37
N GLN A 440 4.87 27.96 -5.31
CA GLN A 440 5.89 26.92 -5.45
C GLN A 440 5.30 25.69 -6.16
N SER A 441 6.14 25.00 -6.94
CA SER A 441 5.80 23.77 -7.65
C SER A 441 6.68 22.61 -7.18
N SER A 442 6.65 22.32 -5.89
CA SER A 442 7.44 21.26 -5.24
C SER A 442 6.63 19.99 -4.93
N VAL A 443 5.33 19.99 -5.23
CA VAL A 443 4.38 18.93 -4.82
C VAL A 443 3.61 18.41 -6.00
N GLY A 444 3.48 17.09 -6.09
CA GLY A 444 2.60 16.41 -7.03
C GLY A 444 1.29 15.93 -6.41
N LEU A 445 0.40 15.46 -7.27
CA LEU A 445 -0.76 14.67 -6.82
C LEU A 445 -0.31 13.35 -6.20
N PHE A 446 0.77 12.78 -6.74
CA PHE A 446 1.29 11.49 -6.30
C PHE A 446 1.94 11.60 -4.90
N PRO A 447 1.53 10.79 -3.90
CA PRO A 447 2.19 10.74 -2.60
C PRO A 447 3.69 10.45 -2.74
N LEU A 448 4.52 11.01 -1.84
CA LEU A 448 5.97 10.94 -1.95
C LEU A 448 6.48 9.49 -1.84
N VAL A 449 5.88 8.66 -0.98
CA VAL A 449 6.22 7.23 -0.92
C VAL A 449 6.00 6.55 -2.27
N MET A 450 4.88 6.82 -2.93
CA MET A 450 4.57 6.24 -4.24
C MET A 450 5.57 6.69 -5.29
N GLN A 451 5.93 7.98 -5.31
CA GLN A 451 6.95 8.49 -6.23
C GLN A 451 8.27 7.72 -6.13
N VAL A 452 8.72 7.43 -4.89
CA VAL A 452 9.95 6.66 -4.64
C VAL A 452 9.78 5.19 -5.04
N MET A 453 8.67 4.54 -4.69
CA MET A 453 8.44 3.10 -4.94
C MET A 453 8.29 2.76 -6.43
N HIS A 454 7.65 3.65 -7.19
CA HIS A 454 7.46 3.53 -8.64
C HIS A 454 8.56 4.20 -9.45
N ASN A 455 9.45 4.97 -8.82
CA ASN A 455 10.41 5.85 -9.51
C ASN A 455 9.71 6.85 -10.46
N ASN A 456 8.52 7.30 -10.08
CA ASN A 456 7.66 8.19 -10.87
C ASN A 456 7.56 9.55 -10.14
N MET A 457 8.58 10.38 -10.32
CA MET A 457 8.77 11.64 -9.57
C MET A 457 7.88 12.75 -10.10
N THR A 458 7.35 13.61 -9.22
CA THR A 458 6.51 14.75 -9.60
C THR A 458 7.26 15.83 -10.39
N ASP A 459 6.58 16.44 -11.37
CA ASP A 459 7.02 17.68 -12.04
C ASP A 459 6.62 18.94 -11.26
N GLY A 460 5.77 18.80 -10.25
CA GLY A 460 5.27 19.88 -9.41
C GLY A 460 4.01 20.54 -9.96
N ILE A 461 3.01 20.69 -9.09
CA ILE A 461 1.77 21.41 -9.38
C ILE A 461 2.05 22.91 -9.37
N SER A 462 1.74 23.57 -10.47
CA SER A 462 1.87 25.02 -10.63
C SER A 462 0.54 25.75 -10.49
N LYS A 463 -0.58 25.09 -10.81
CA LYS A 463 -1.92 25.68 -10.75
C LYS A 463 -2.95 24.70 -10.22
N ILE A 464 -3.91 25.21 -9.47
CA ILE A 464 -5.14 24.52 -9.11
C ILE A 464 -6.34 25.35 -9.56
N GLY A 465 -7.39 24.71 -10.04
CA GLY A 465 -8.64 25.38 -10.38
C GLY A 465 -9.85 24.50 -10.15
N PHE A 466 -11.01 25.10 -10.35
CA PHE A 466 -12.29 24.49 -10.06
C PHE A 466 -13.28 24.76 -11.19
N ARG A 467 -14.06 23.75 -11.58
CA ARG A 467 -15.17 23.91 -12.51
C ARG A 467 -16.47 23.38 -11.92
N LYS A 468 -17.57 23.75 -12.55
CA LYS A 468 -18.93 23.32 -12.19
C LYS A 468 -19.01 21.81 -11.96
N GLY A 469 -19.69 21.42 -10.88
CA GLY A 469 -19.73 20.03 -10.42
C GLY A 469 -18.52 19.63 -9.57
N MET A 470 -17.71 20.59 -9.12
CA MET A 470 -16.45 20.40 -8.38
C MET A 470 -15.47 19.47 -9.10
N ILE A 471 -15.26 19.75 -10.39
CA ILE A 471 -14.11 19.17 -11.09
C ILE A 471 -12.89 19.96 -10.66
N LEU A 472 -11.95 19.27 -10.02
CA LEU A 472 -10.67 19.80 -9.61
C LEU A 472 -9.72 19.75 -10.80
N CYS A 473 -9.15 20.90 -11.18
CA CYS A 473 -8.20 21.03 -12.27
C CYS A 473 -6.81 21.27 -11.70
N PHE A 474 -5.82 20.49 -12.09
CA PHE A 474 -4.42 20.65 -11.69
C PHE A 474 -3.55 20.83 -12.92
N GLN A 475 -2.54 21.70 -12.85
CA GLN A 475 -1.46 21.78 -13.82
C GLN A 475 -0.19 21.25 -13.16
N GLU A 476 0.26 20.06 -13.55
CA GLU A 476 1.49 19.43 -13.03
C GLU A 476 2.47 19.27 -14.20
N GLY A 477 3.60 19.99 -14.15
CA GLY A 477 4.47 20.11 -15.32
C GLY A 477 3.70 20.61 -16.55
N GLU A 478 3.81 19.89 -17.67
CA GLU A 478 3.09 20.17 -18.91
C GLU A 478 1.67 19.55 -18.93
N GLU A 479 1.37 18.64 -18.00
CA GLU A 479 0.11 17.88 -17.96
C GLU A 479 -1.02 18.66 -17.29
N SER A 480 -2.22 18.56 -17.87
CA SER A 480 -3.45 19.10 -17.30
C SER A 480 -4.33 17.96 -16.81
N ILE A 481 -4.61 17.94 -15.51
CA ILE A 481 -5.28 16.84 -14.84
C ILE A 481 -6.63 17.32 -14.31
N GLU A 482 -7.69 16.56 -14.59
CA GLU A 482 -9.04 16.85 -14.12
C GLU A 482 -9.58 15.67 -13.31
N LEU A 483 -10.05 15.94 -12.10
CA LEU A 483 -10.63 14.94 -11.21
C LEU A 483 -12.02 15.38 -10.74
N GLU A 484 -13.04 14.58 -11.01
CA GLU A 484 -14.39 14.77 -10.49
C GLU A 484 -14.43 14.41 -9.00
N MET A 485 -14.91 15.33 -8.16
CA MET A 485 -15.02 15.13 -6.72
C MET A 485 -16.47 14.98 -6.27
N GLY A 486 -16.74 13.97 -5.44
CA GLY A 486 -18.05 13.83 -4.79
C GLY A 486 -18.12 14.48 -3.42
N TRP A 487 -19.21 15.19 -3.12
CA TRP A 487 -19.46 15.67 -1.75
C TRP A 487 -19.86 14.53 -0.81
N SER A 488 -19.03 14.28 0.19
CA SER A 488 -19.21 13.22 1.19
C SER A 488 -19.36 11.80 0.62
N LYS A 489 -19.04 11.60 -0.66
CA LYS A 489 -19.01 10.30 -1.35
C LYS A 489 -17.79 10.27 -2.26
N TYR A 490 -17.19 9.12 -2.50
CA TYR A 490 -16.10 9.02 -3.45
C TYR A 490 -16.63 8.89 -4.88
N ILE A 491 -15.96 9.57 -5.81
CA ILE A 491 -16.15 9.41 -7.26
C ILE A 491 -14.88 8.83 -7.85
N GLU A 492 -15.00 7.72 -8.57
CA GLU A 492 -13.87 7.10 -9.25
C GLU A 492 -13.45 7.92 -10.48
N ASN A 493 -12.14 8.08 -10.64
CA ASN A 493 -11.49 8.80 -11.73
C ASN A 493 -10.29 7.98 -12.20
N LYS A 494 -9.81 8.29 -13.41
CA LYS A 494 -8.50 7.84 -13.88
C LYS A 494 -7.51 8.99 -13.78
N LEU A 495 -6.40 8.74 -13.11
CA LEU A 495 -5.29 9.66 -13.00
C LEU A 495 -4.11 9.12 -13.80
N THR A 496 -3.66 9.86 -14.82
CA THR A 496 -2.47 9.49 -15.57
C THR A 496 -1.30 10.39 -15.17
N VAL A 497 -0.19 9.79 -14.75
CA VAL A 497 1.05 10.49 -14.37
C VAL A 497 2.20 9.88 -15.15
N HIS A 498 2.84 10.69 -15.99
CA HIS A 498 3.95 10.30 -16.86
C HIS A 498 3.70 9.01 -17.67
N GLY A 499 2.47 8.78 -18.12
CA GLY A 499 2.09 7.61 -18.93
C GLY A 499 1.63 6.38 -18.14
N GLU A 500 1.69 6.41 -16.81
CA GLU A 500 1.08 5.39 -15.95
C GLU A 500 -0.30 5.83 -15.50
N THR A 501 -1.30 4.94 -15.60
CA THR A 501 -2.69 5.25 -15.25
C THR A 501 -3.09 4.56 -13.96
N TYR A 502 -3.66 5.30 -13.01
CA TYR A 502 -4.13 4.84 -11.71
C TYR A 502 -5.64 5.08 -11.58
N LEU A 503 -6.33 4.11 -10.98
CA LEU A 503 -7.71 4.26 -10.53
C LEU A 503 -7.67 4.98 -9.17
N VAL A 504 -8.30 6.15 -9.11
CA VAL A 504 -8.39 6.95 -7.89
C VAL A 504 -9.84 7.23 -7.56
N ALA A 505 -10.17 7.40 -6.28
CA ALA A 505 -11.49 7.82 -5.85
C ALA A 505 -11.40 9.12 -5.05
N VAL A 506 -12.18 10.13 -5.43
CA VAL A 506 -12.05 11.49 -4.92
C VAL A 506 -13.30 11.89 -4.14
N LYS A 507 -13.09 12.32 -2.89
CA LYS A 507 -14.14 12.77 -1.96
C LYS A 507 -13.81 14.15 -1.42
N GLY A 508 -14.82 15.01 -1.40
CA GLY A 508 -14.77 16.36 -0.84
C GLY A 508 -15.60 16.50 0.42
N GLU A 509 -15.09 17.27 1.39
CA GLU A 509 -15.81 17.70 2.58
C GLU A 509 -15.57 19.18 2.83
N LEU A 510 -16.65 19.91 3.12
CA LEU A 510 -16.56 21.32 3.51
C LEU A 510 -16.48 21.47 5.03
N SER A 511 -15.57 22.31 5.50
CA SER A 511 -15.37 22.70 6.91
C SER A 511 -14.90 24.16 7.01
N SER A 512 -14.50 24.59 8.21
CA SER A 512 -13.93 25.91 8.46
C SER A 512 -12.69 25.82 9.35
N ASP A 513 -11.76 26.77 9.22
CA ASP A 513 -10.61 26.91 10.12
C ASP A 513 -10.96 27.75 11.37
N ALA A 514 -9.96 28.05 12.20
CA ALA A 514 -10.14 28.83 13.44
C ALA A 514 -10.50 30.30 13.20
N ASP A 515 -10.26 30.82 12.00
CA ASP A 515 -10.55 32.20 11.58
C ASP A 515 -11.85 32.28 10.75
N ASP A 516 -12.68 31.22 10.79
CA ASP A 516 -13.91 31.05 10.02
C ASP A 516 -13.71 31.08 8.49
N ASN A 517 -12.49 30.91 7.97
CA ASN A 517 -12.27 30.71 6.54
C ASN A 517 -12.86 29.36 6.12
N GLN A 518 -13.40 29.28 4.90
CA GLN A 518 -13.88 28.01 4.37
C GLN A 518 -12.70 27.11 4.01
N VAL A 519 -12.78 25.83 4.36
CA VAL A 519 -11.78 24.83 4.05
C VAL A 519 -12.43 23.68 3.28
N LEU A 520 -12.02 23.53 2.02
CA LEU A 520 -12.31 22.36 1.21
C LEU A 520 -11.29 21.27 1.51
N LYS A 521 -11.73 20.19 2.14
CA LYS A 521 -10.92 18.99 2.36
C LYS A 521 -11.17 18.03 1.21
N VAL A 522 -10.15 17.78 0.39
CA VAL A 522 -10.19 16.76 -0.66
C VAL A 522 -9.36 15.59 -0.22
N GLU A 523 -9.90 14.39 -0.40
CA GLU A 523 -9.19 13.14 -0.27
C GLU A 523 -9.21 12.40 -1.61
N ILE A 524 -8.05 11.98 -2.07
CA ILE A 524 -7.81 11.19 -3.27
C ILE A 524 -7.27 9.84 -2.79
N ALA A 525 -8.11 8.81 -2.80
CA ALA A 525 -7.70 7.44 -2.48
C ALA A 525 -7.20 6.76 -3.75
N TYR A 526 -5.98 6.22 -3.74
CA TYR A 526 -5.45 5.43 -4.84
C TYR A 526 -5.95 4.00 -4.68
N LEU A 527 -6.89 3.58 -5.51
CA LEU A 527 -7.69 2.37 -5.25
C LEU A 527 -6.93 1.07 -5.49
N GLU A 528 -5.91 1.10 -6.32
CA GLU A 528 -5.06 -0.07 -6.62
C GLU A 528 -3.88 -0.16 -5.65
N GLU A 529 -3.80 0.81 -4.73
CA GLU A 529 -2.64 1.11 -3.90
C GLU A 529 -3.09 1.18 -2.45
N ALA A 530 -2.14 1.19 -1.53
CA ALA A 530 -2.40 1.24 -0.10
C ALA A 530 -2.37 2.68 0.46
N MET A 531 -2.67 3.71 -0.36
CA MET A 531 -2.37 5.12 -0.03
C MET A 531 -3.43 6.13 -0.48
N ARG A 532 -3.42 7.28 0.20
CA ARG A 532 -4.31 8.43 -0.02
C ARG A 532 -3.49 9.72 -0.02
N ARG A 533 -3.84 10.65 -0.92
CA ARG A 533 -3.41 12.05 -0.88
C ARG A 533 -4.54 12.91 -0.34
N LYS A 534 -4.26 13.83 0.57
CA LYS A 534 -5.25 14.78 1.10
C LYS A 534 -4.74 16.20 0.88
N LEU A 535 -5.63 17.09 0.44
CA LEU A 535 -5.35 18.51 0.33
C LEU A 535 -6.46 19.31 1.02
N TYR A 536 -6.06 20.18 1.94
CA TYR A 536 -6.97 21.07 2.65
C TYR A 536 -6.76 22.47 2.09
N VAL A 537 -7.69 22.89 1.22
CA VAL A 537 -7.67 24.19 0.56
C VAL A 537 -8.45 25.17 1.41
N THR A 538 -7.74 26.07 2.08
CA THR A 538 -8.29 27.19 2.85
C THR A 538 -8.45 28.38 1.93
N PHE A 539 -9.69 28.87 1.83
CA PHE A 539 -10.07 30.06 1.07
C PHE A 539 -9.96 31.29 1.97
N VAL A 540 -8.86 32.03 1.86
CA VAL A 540 -8.53 33.14 2.78
C VAL A 540 -9.40 34.36 2.47
N ARG A 541 -10.15 34.84 3.47
CA ARG A 541 -11.03 36.01 3.28
C ARG A 541 -10.25 37.30 3.07
N ASN A 542 -10.71 38.13 2.14
CA ASN A 542 -10.19 39.49 1.96
C ASN A 542 -10.67 40.38 3.12
N THR A 543 -9.73 40.95 3.87
CA THR A 543 -10.02 41.88 4.97
C THR A 543 -10.55 43.22 4.42
N GLY A 544 -11.86 43.32 4.16
CA GLY A 544 -12.44 44.62 3.79
C GLY A 544 -13.88 44.64 3.27
N ASN A 545 -14.34 43.59 2.56
CA ASN A 545 -15.66 43.61 1.92
C ASN A 545 -16.50 42.39 2.28
N ASN A 546 -17.36 42.56 3.30
CA ASN A 546 -18.22 41.51 3.83
C ASN A 546 -19.52 41.30 2.99
N ARG A 547 -19.57 41.75 1.73
CA ARG A 547 -20.83 41.87 0.97
C ARG A 547 -20.84 41.38 -0.48
N ASP A 548 -19.71 41.07 -1.10
CA ASP A 548 -19.68 40.67 -2.51
C ASP A 548 -19.30 39.19 -2.66
N LEU A 549 -20.04 38.47 -3.52
CA LEU A 549 -19.80 37.08 -3.94
C LEU A 549 -18.57 37.01 -4.89
N ILE A 550 -17.40 37.41 -4.42
CA ILE A 550 -16.16 37.44 -5.20
C ILE A 550 -15.26 36.26 -4.78
N PRO A 551 -14.61 35.55 -5.72
CA PRO A 551 -13.66 34.51 -5.38
C PRO A 551 -12.55 35.03 -4.44
N PRO A 552 -12.13 34.24 -3.44
CA PRO A 552 -11.01 34.58 -2.57
C PRO A 552 -9.76 34.90 -3.40
N GLU A 553 -9.05 35.98 -3.08
CA GLU A 553 -7.82 36.36 -3.80
C GLU A 553 -6.66 35.39 -3.52
N HIS A 554 -6.70 34.74 -2.36
CA HIS A 554 -5.65 33.85 -1.87
C HIS A 554 -6.20 32.53 -1.37
N ILE A 555 -5.44 31.47 -1.62
CA ILE A 555 -5.62 30.17 -0.99
C ILE A 555 -4.37 29.75 -0.25
N GLU A 556 -4.56 28.96 0.80
CA GLU A 556 -3.52 28.17 1.44
C GLU A 556 -3.89 26.69 1.32
N ILE A 557 -2.98 25.85 0.84
CA ILE A 557 -3.19 24.42 0.66
C ILE A 557 -2.24 23.68 1.58
N LYS A 558 -2.81 22.90 2.51
CA LYS A 558 -2.05 21.95 3.32
C LYS A 558 -2.15 20.57 2.69
N TRP A 559 -1.01 19.99 2.38
CA TRP A 559 -0.91 18.67 1.76
C TRP A 559 -0.59 17.61 2.80
N TYR A 560 -1.24 16.46 2.67
CA TYR A 560 -0.99 15.30 3.52
C TYR A 560 -1.01 14.02 2.68
N GLU A 561 -0.42 12.97 3.23
CA GLU A 561 -0.52 11.62 2.70
C GLU A 561 -0.76 10.61 3.82
N SER A 562 -1.46 9.53 3.51
CA SER A 562 -1.92 8.56 4.49
C SER A 562 -2.04 7.18 3.84
N PRO A 563 -1.44 6.14 4.40
CA PRO A 563 -0.28 6.17 5.29
C PRO A 563 0.93 6.66 4.48
N GLY A 564 1.91 7.32 5.11
CA GLY A 564 3.06 7.81 4.34
C GLY A 564 4.09 8.54 5.18
N LYS A 565 3.63 9.53 5.95
CA LYS A 565 4.52 10.33 6.80
C LYS A 565 5.37 9.47 7.73
N ALA A 566 4.75 8.62 8.56
CA ALA A 566 5.47 7.77 9.50
C ALA A 566 6.49 6.86 8.80
N LEU A 567 6.08 6.24 7.69
CA LEU A 567 6.93 5.36 6.87
C LEU A 567 8.18 6.09 6.34
N ILE A 568 7.99 7.29 5.78
CA ILE A 568 9.11 8.09 5.27
C ILE A 568 10.02 8.49 6.42
N MET A 569 9.46 8.94 7.54
CA MET A 569 10.27 9.38 8.67
C MET A 569 11.09 8.24 9.28
N GLU A 570 10.51 7.04 9.41
CA GLU A 570 11.22 5.85 9.88
C GLU A 570 12.31 5.38 8.90
N GLY A 571 11.98 5.28 7.60
CA GLY A 571 12.95 4.96 6.56
C GLY A 571 14.10 5.97 6.50
N MET A 572 13.79 7.24 6.78
CA MET A 572 14.78 8.31 6.86
C MET A 572 15.64 8.24 8.11
N GLU A 573 15.16 7.86 9.28
CA GLU A 573 16.01 7.68 10.47
C GLU A 573 17.14 6.67 10.21
N SER A 574 16.85 5.60 9.45
CA SER A 574 17.85 4.64 8.97
C SER A 574 18.94 5.32 8.13
N ILE A 575 18.53 6.17 7.18
CA ILE A 575 19.45 6.92 6.29
C ILE A 575 20.23 7.98 7.09
N THR A 576 19.54 8.77 7.92
CA THR A 576 20.13 9.88 8.70
C THR A 576 21.16 9.38 9.70
N THR A 577 20.95 8.21 10.31
CA THR A 577 21.92 7.56 11.21
C THR A 577 23.22 7.19 10.48
N GLU A 578 23.16 6.86 9.20
CA GLU A 578 24.34 6.60 8.37
C GLU A 578 24.98 7.90 7.86
N VAL A 579 24.16 8.87 7.43
CA VAL A 579 24.60 10.16 6.88
C VAL A 579 25.28 11.03 7.96
N THR A 580 24.78 11.03 9.19
CA THR A 580 25.34 11.80 10.32
C THR A 580 26.70 11.26 10.80
N LYS A 581 27.10 10.05 10.41
CA LYS A 581 28.46 9.53 10.62
C LYS A 581 29.49 10.18 9.68
N HIS A 582 29.05 10.96 8.68
CA HIS A 582 29.93 11.58 7.69
C HIS A 582 30.37 13.00 8.10
N PRO A 583 31.65 13.39 7.89
CA PRO A 583 32.21 14.68 8.34
C PRO A 583 31.56 15.97 7.79
N ILE A 584 30.79 15.89 6.70
CA ILE A 584 30.01 17.04 6.17
C ILE A 584 28.79 17.32 7.05
N TYR A 585 28.14 16.27 7.57
CA TYR A 585 26.96 16.36 8.42
C TYR A 585 27.29 16.23 9.93
N SER A 586 28.51 15.83 10.29
CA SER A 586 28.97 15.84 11.68
C SER A 586 28.92 17.23 12.31
N ARG A 587 29.09 18.29 11.51
CA ARG A 587 28.91 19.69 11.93
C ARG A 587 27.45 20.09 12.15
N ILE A 588 26.51 19.45 11.46
CA ILE A 588 25.06 19.65 11.62
C ILE A 588 24.58 19.00 12.93
N ARG A 589 25.26 17.95 13.38
CA ARG A 589 25.00 17.25 14.65
C ARG A 589 25.31 18.09 15.91
N GLU A 590 26.28 18.99 15.84
CA GLU A 590 26.78 19.71 17.04
C GLU A 590 25.92 20.91 17.46
N ASN A 591 24.95 21.36 16.65
CA ASN A 591 24.16 22.59 16.90
C ASN A 591 22.64 22.47 16.57
N GLY A 592 21.99 21.35 16.88
CA GLY A 592 20.53 21.20 16.68
C GLY A 592 20.08 21.04 15.21
N GLY A 593 21.01 20.72 14.31
CA GLY A 593 20.72 20.59 12.88
C GLY A 593 19.98 19.32 12.49
N ILE A 594 19.94 18.29 13.34
CA ILE A 594 19.10 17.09 13.13
C ILE A 594 17.62 17.45 13.28
N ASP A 595 17.26 18.24 14.29
CA ASP A 595 15.88 18.71 14.48
C ASP A 595 15.42 19.61 13.33
N LEU A 596 16.34 20.43 12.79
CA LEU A 596 16.08 21.24 11.61
C LEU A 596 15.84 20.36 10.37
N LEU A 597 16.69 19.35 10.14
CA LEU A 597 16.53 18.42 9.03
C LEU A 597 15.21 17.65 9.12
N HIS A 598 14.86 17.18 10.32
CA HIS A 598 13.59 16.50 10.58
C HIS A 598 12.40 17.40 10.23
N ARG A 599 12.41 18.66 10.67
CA ARG A 599 11.34 19.63 10.33
C ARG A 599 11.27 19.94 8.84
N LEU A 600 12.42 20.08 8.17
CA LEU A 600 12.46 20.31 6.71
C LEU A 600 11.88 19.11 5.96
N MET A 601 12.15 17.89 6.42
CA MET A 601 11.55 16.67 5.86
C MET A 601 10.04 16.61 6.09
N GLU A 602 9.57 16.91 7.30
CA GLU A 602 8.13 16.99 7.57
C GLU A 602 7.44 18.01 6.65
N GLN A 603 8.07 19.17 6.43
CA GLN A 603 7.59 20.18 5.51
C GLN A 603 7.66 19.76 4.03
N THR A 604 8.50 18.80 3.69
CA THR A 604 8.61 18.25 2.32
C THR A 604 7.51 17.22 2.06
N ILE A 605 7.19 16.39 3.06
CA ILE A 605 6.15 15.36 2.97
C ILE A 605 4.75 16.01 3.02
N GLU A 606 4.56 16.92 3.97
CA GLU A 606 3.30 17.61 4.26
C GLU A 606 3.43 19.15 4.17
N PRO A 607 3.72 19.69 2.97
CA PRO A 607 3.94 21.10 2.78
C PRO A 607 2.66 21.93 2.90
N VAL A 608 2.87 23.22 3.17
CA VAL A 608 1.85 24.26 3.08
C VAL A 608 2.21 25.19 1.93
N ILE A 609 1.40 25.20 0.87
CA ILE A 609 1.64 25.99 -0.33
C ILE A 609 0.57 27.07 -0.45
N LYS A 610 0.98 28.30 -0.74
CA LYS A 610 0.06 29.41 -0.98
C LYS A 610 -0.20 29.57 -2.47
N GLY A 611 -1.40 30.05 -2.80
CA GLY A 611 -1.78 30.35 -4.17
C GLY A 611 -2.47 31.70 -4.28
N LYS A 612 -2.37 32.30 -5.47
CA LYS A 612 -2.96 33.60 -5.81
C LYS A 612 -3.91 33.43 -6.98
N LEU A 613 -5.06 34.08 -6.88
CA LEU A 613 -6.08 34.09 -7.92
C LEU A 613 -5.48 34.60 -9.23
N ILE A 614 -5.59 33.80 -10.29
CA ILE A 614 -5.33 34.25 -11.66
C ILE A 614 -6.68 34.72 -12.19
N ILE A 615 -6.77 36.00 -12.53
CA ILE A 615 -7.94 36.51 -13.27
C ILE A 615 -7.83 35.91 -14.68
N THR A 616 -8.59 34.85 -14.94
CA THR A 616 -8.82 34.39 -16.31
C THR A 616 -9.82 35.34 -16.93
N ASP A 617 -9.36 36.15 -17.90
CA ASP A 617 -10.24 36.86 -18.81
C ASP A 617 -11.16 35.82 -19.47
N THR A 618 -12.38 35.70 -18.95
CA THR A 618 -13.41 34.82 -19.52
C THR A 618 -14.27 35.69 -20.44
N HIS A 619 -14.20 35.37 -21.72
CA HIS A 619 -15.14 35.83 -22.74
C HIS A 619 -16.56 35.31 -22.49
#